data_AF-A0A3B9T3H6-F1
#
_entry.id   AF-A0A3B9T3H6-F1
#
_cell.length_a   1.000
_cell.length_b   1.000
_cell.length_c   1.000
_cell.angle_alpha   90.00
_cell.angle_beta   90.00
_cell.angle_gamma   90.00
#
_symmetry.space_group_name_H-M   'P 1'
#
loop_
_entity.id
_entity.type
_entity.pdbx_description
1 polymer ?
#
loop_
_entity_poly.entity_id
_entity_poly.type
_entity_poly.pdbx_seq_one_letter_code
_entity_poly.pdbx_strand_id
1 'polypeptide(L)'
;MKTPKSPQIRKKPLYCAGLCLLPFAAGALLLLLKMLYAKYVMQFVPPCVFRLLTGKLCPSCGMTHSVFAICRLDFAEAARQNLIAPFGVLLALLCYAELWLRFCGKPRRLIPRQKSFWIGVLLFFLAYAVIRNLI
;
A
#
# COMPACT_ATOMS: atom_id res chain seq x y z
N MET A 1 9.47 -14.27 40.24
CA MET A 1 9.17 -12.99 39.55
C MET A 1 8.09 -13.27 38.49
N LYS A 2 6.82 -12.97 38.80
CA LYS A 2 5.70 -13.18 37.87
C LYS A 2 5.73 -12.06 36.83
N THR A 3 5.89 -12.39 35.55
CA THR A 3 5.75 -11.43 34.46
C THR A 3 4.34 -10.81 34.52
N PRO A 4 4.19 -9.48 34.37
CA PRO A 4 2.88 -8.86 34.36
C PRO A 4 2.09 -9.39 33.16
N LYS A 5 0.99 -10.10 33.43
CA LYS A 5 0.02 -10.53 32.41
C LYS A 5 -0.47 -9.27 31.71
N SER A 6 -0.13 -9.13 30.43
CA SER A 6 -0.65 -8.06 29.58
C SER A 6 -2.18 -8.03 29.66
N PRO A 7 -2.80 -6.84 29.71
CA PRO A 7 -4.24 -6.72 29.88
C PRO A 7 -4.92 -7.44 28.71
N GLN A 8 -5.59 -8.55 29.01
CA GLN A 8 -6.40 -9.25 28.04
C GLN A 8 -7.57 -8.34 27.69
N ILE A 9 -7.46 -7.65 26.56
CA ILE A 9 -8.52 -6.80 26.02
C ILE A 9 -9.75 -7.71 25.84
N ARG A 10 -10.74 -7.55 26.71
CA ARG A 10 -12.03 -8.25 26.67
C ARG A 10 -12.84 -7.66 25.50
N LYS A 11 -12.62 -8.18 24.29
CA LYS A 11 -13.12 -7.59 23.03
C LYS A 11 -14.60 -7.93 22.82
N LYS A 12 -15.46 -6.90 22.84
CA LYS A 12 -16.87 -6.99 22.42
C LYS A 12 -16.92 -7.24 20.89
N PRO A 13 -17.83 -8.09 20.38
CA PRO A 13 -17.93 -8.42 18.95
C PRO A 13 -18.13 -7.20 18.04
N LEU A 14 -18.68 -6.11 18.58
CA LEU A 14 -18.84 -4.82 17.90
C LEU A 14 -17.52 -4.25 17.34
N TYR A 15 -16.39 -4.40 18.02
CA TYR A 15 -15.11 -3.83 17.54
C TYR A 15 -14.53 -4.62 16.36
N CYS A 16 -14.74 -5.93 16.32
CA CYS A 16 -14.33 -6.75 15.16
C CYS A 16 -15.18 -6.42 13.94
N ALA A 17 -16.49 -6.22 14.14
CA ALA A 17 -17.40 -5.78 13.07
C ALA A 17 -17.08 -4.36 12.57
N GLY A 18 -16.82 -3.42 13.49
CA GLY A 18 -16.42 -2.05 13.13
C GLY A 18 -15.10 -2.00 12.37
N LEU A 19 -14.15 -2.88 12.70
CA LEU A 19 -12.89 -2.97 11.98
C LEU A 19 -13.12 -3.41 10.52
N CYS A 20 -14.04 -4.35 10.25
CA CYS A 20 -14.40 -4.76 8.89
C CYS A 20 -14.99 -3.64 8.04
N LEU A 21 -15.65 -2.64 8.63
CA LEU A 21 -16.20 -1.48 7.90
C LEU A 21 -15.13 -0.45 7.52
N LEU A 22 -14.01 -0.42 8.26
CA LEU A 22 -12.90 0.50 8.05
C LEU A 22 -12.32 0.47 6.61
N PRO A 23 -11.99 -0.69 5.99
CA PRO A 23 -11.46 -0.72 4.63
C PRO A 23 -12.47 -0.26 3.58
N PHE A 24 -13.77 -0.51 3.77
CA PHE A 24 -14.80 -0.02 2.87
C PHE A 24 -14.94 1.51 2.97
N ALA A 25 -14.91 2.06 4.18
CA ALA A 25 -14.91 3.50 4.39
C ALA A 25 -13.65 4.17 3.81
N ALA A 26 -12.47 3.55 4.01
CA ALA A 26 -11.22 4.01 3.42
C ALA A 26 -11.24 3.95 1.88
N GLY A 27 -11.77 2.87 1.31
CA GLY A 27 -11.95 2.71 -0.13
C GLY A 27 -12.88 3.78 -0.72
N ALA A 28 -14.03 4.03 -0.08
CA ALA A 28 -14.96 5.08 -0.49
C ALA A 28 -14.32 6.47 -0.42
N LEU A 29 -13.56 6.76 0.65
CA LEU A 29 -12.82 8.00 0.79
C LEU A 29 -11.75 8.15 -0.30
N LEU A 30 -10.98 7.10 -0.60
CA LEU A 30 -9.98 7.12 -1.67
C LEU A 30 -10.61 7.35 -3.04
N LEU A 31 -11.77 6.76 -3.32
CA LEU A 31 -12.51 7.00 -4.56
C LEU A 31 -13.03 8.44 -4.64
N LEU A 32 -13.54 8.99 -3.54
CA LEU A 32 -13.95 10.39 -3.46
C LEU A 32 -12.76 11.32 -3.73
N LEU A 33 -11.63 11.10 -3.05
CA LEU A 33 -10.40 11.86 -3.24
C LEU A 33 -9.88 11.75 -4.68
N LYS A 34 -9.94 10.57 -5.30
CA LYS A 34 -9.61 10.37 -6.72
C LYS A 34 -10.48 11.25 -7.61
N MET A 35 -11.80 11.27 -7.40
CA MET A 35 -12.71 12.10 -8.19
C MET A 35 -12.45 13.59 -8.00
N LEU A 36 -12.22 14.03 -6.76
CA LEU A 36 -11.89 15.43 -6.46
C LEU A 36 -10.55 15.83 -7.08
N TYR A 37 -9.54 14.97 -6.98
CA TYR A 37 -8.23 15.20 -7.60
C TYR A 37 -8.35 15.29 -9.13
N ALA A 38 -9.12 14.40 -9.75
CA ALA A 38 -9.38 14.43 -11.19
C ALA A 38 -10.12 15.69 -11.63
N LYS A 39 -11.09 16.16 -10.83
CA LYS A 39 -11.92 17.33 -11.17
C LYS A 39 -11.21 18.66 -10.93
N TYR A 40 -10.47 18.79 -9.82
CA TYR A 40 -9.97 20.09 -9.37
C TYR A 40 -8.46 20.27 -9.57
N VAL A 41 -7.67 19.19 -9.50
CA VAL A 41 -6.20 19.28 -9.43
C VAL A 41 -5.55 18.92 -10.76
N MET A 42 -6.00 17.87 -11.44
CA MET A 42 -5.37 17.34 -12.66
C MET A 42 -5.14 18.40 -13.75
N GLN A 43 -6.04 19.38 -13.89
CA GLN A 43 -5.93 20.47 -14.87
C GLN A 43 -4.76 21.43 -14.61
N PHE A 44 -4.24 21.47 -13.37
CA PHE A 44 -3.14 22.34 -12.97
C PHE A 44 -1.81 21.58 -12.78
N VAL A 45 -1.79 20.26 -13.02
CA VAL A 45 -0.57 19.46 -12.88
C VAL A 45 0.26 19.59 -14.15
N PRO A 46 1.46 20.22 -14.09
CA PRO A 46 2.31 20.35 -15.27
C PRO A 46 2.79 18.96 -15.74
N PRO A 47 3.10 18.81 -17.04
CA PRO A 47 3.66 17.57 -17.56
C PRO A 47 4.99 17.26 -16.85
N CYS A 48 5.23 15.97 -16.61
CA CYS A 48 6.46 15.53 -15.95
C CYS A 48 7.68 15.90 -16.80
N VAL A 49 8.49 16.85 -16.31
CA VAL A 49 9.72 17.31 -17.00
C VAL A 49 10.68 16.16 -17.27
N PHE A 50 10.78 15.20 -16.34
CA PHE A 50 11.61 14.01 -16.53
C PHE A 50 11.15 13.18 -17.74
N ARG A 51 9.85 13.00 -17.93
CA ARG A 51 9.29 12.29 -19.07
C ARG A 51 9.47 13.09 -20.36
N LEU A 52 9.40 14.41 -20.31
CA LEU A 52 9.67 15.27 -21.45
C LEU A 52 11.12 15.16 -21.92
N LEU A 53 12.07 15.11 -20.98
CA LEU A 53 13.50 15.04 -21.28
C LEU A 53 14.00 13.64 -21.66
N THR A 54 13.51 12.60 -20.99
CA THR A 54 14.03 11.23 -21.14
C THR A 54 13.09 10.30 -21.91
N GLY A 55 11.85 10.69 -22.17
CA GLY A 55 10.79 9.81 -22.68
C GLY A 55 10.29 8.78 -21.68
N LYS A 56 10.94 8.62 -20.52
CA LYS A 56 10.63 7.60 -19.51
C LYS A 56 9.75 8.15 -18.38
N LEU A 57 8.94 7.29 -17.77
CA LEU A 57 8.19 7.63 -16.56
C LEU A 57 9.13 7.68 -15.35
N CYS A 58 9.18 8.81 -14.65
CA CYS A 58 9.91 8.91 -13.39
C CYS A 58 9.26 8.01 -12.31
N PRO A 59 9.99 7.59 -11.25
CA PRO A 59 9.46 6.68 -10.24
C PRO A 59 8.18 7.20 -9.58
N SER A 60 8.10 8.53 -9.40
CA SER A 60 6.94 9.21 -8.82
C SER A 60 5.72 9.17 -9.75
N CYS A 61 5.89 9.54 -11.03
CA CYS A 61 4.78 9.49 -11.99
C CYS A 61 4.34 8.05 -12.29
N GLY A 62 5.29 7.11 -12.41
CA GLY A 62 4.99 5.68 -12.58
C GLY A 62 4.23 5.11 -11.38
N MET A 63 4.53 5.56 -10.16
CA MET A 63 3.76 5.19 -8.95
C MET A 63 2.32 5.66 -9.06
N THR A 64 2.08 6.92 -9.44
CA THR A 64 0.73 7.48 -9.59
C THR A 64 -0.08 6.69 -10.63
N HIS A 65 0.52 6.39 -11.79
CA HIS A 65 -0.12 5.57 -12.83
C HIS A 65 -0.43 4.15 -12.35
N SER A 66 0.48 3.54 -11.58
CA SER A 66 0.28 2.23 -10.97
C SER A 66 -0.88 2.25 -9.98
N VAL A 67 -0.99 3.28 -9.13
CA VAL A 67 -2.13 3.45 -8.21
C VAL A 67 -3.44 3.60 -8.98
N PHE A 68 -3.47 4.38 -10.05
CA PHE A 68 -4.68 4.49 -10.90
C PHE A 68 -5.04 3.17 -11.59
N ALA A 69 -4.07 2.32 -11.93
CA ALA A 69 -4.32 0.97 -12.45
C ALA A 69 -4.87 0.04 -11.36
N ILE A 70 -4.34 0.09 -10.14
CA ILE A 70 -4.88 -0.64 -8.98
C ILE A 70 -6.33 -0.21 -8.70
N CYS A 71 -6.64 1.09 -8.76
CA CYS A 71 -8.01 1.58 -8.62
C CYS A 71 -8.97 1.11 -9.73
N ARG A 72 -8.44 0.65 -10.87
CA ARG A 72 -9.20 0.00 -11.95
C ARG A 72 -9.21 -1.53 -11.83
N LEU A 73 -8.65 -2.08 -10.74
CA LEU A 73 -8.44 -3.51 -10.52
C LEU A 73 -7.54 -4.17 -11.59
N ASP A 74 -6.74 -3.39 -12.31
CA ASP A 74 -5.78 -3.88 -13.29
C ASP A 74 -4.38 -3.98 -12.66
N PHE A 75 -4.13 -5.10 -12.00
CA PHE A 75 -2.86 -5.37 -11.34
C PHE A 75 -1.72 -5.64 -12.34
N ALA A 76 -2.05 -6.08 -13.56
CA ALA A 76 -1.06 -6.35 -14.60
C ALA A 76 -0.47 -5.04 -15.12
N GLU A 77 -1.31 -4.06 -15.44
CA GLU A 77 -0.88 -2.70 -15.77
C GLU A 77 -0.19 -2.04 -14.56
N ALA A 78 -0.71 -2.22 -13.35
CA ALA A 78 -0.07 -1.67 -12.15
C ALA A 78 1.37 -2.14 -11.97
N ALA A 79 1.63 -3.45 -12.13
CA ALA A 79 2.96 -4.03 -12.03
C ALA A 79 3.91 -3.53 -13.14
N ARG A 80 3.39 -3.36 -14.37
CA ARG A 80 4.15 -2.75 -15.48
C ARG A 80 4.52 -1.28 -15.19
N GLN A 81 3.61 -0.54 -14.56
CA GLN A 81 3.79 0.89 -14.26
C GLN A 81 4.67 1.14 -13.04
N ASN A 82 4.60 0.34 -11.98
CA ASN A 82 5.52 0.36 -10.85
C ASN A 82 5.23 -0.84 -9.94
N LEU A 83 6.19 -1.73 -9.72
CA LEU A 83 5.98 -2.91 -8.87
C LEU A 83 5.88 -2.58 -7.37
N ILE A 84 6.36 -1.39 -6.96
CA ILE A 84 6.31 -0.95 -5.56
C ILE A 84 4.86 -0.72 -5.09
N ALA A 85 4.00 -0.16 -5.93
CA ALA A 85 2.62 0.14 -5.56
C ALA A 85 1.79 -1.13 -5.22
N PRO A 86 1.72 -2.16 -6.08
CA PRO A 86 0.98 -3.39 -5.76
C PRO A 86 1.61 -4.15 -4.58
N PHE A 87 2.94 -4.11 -4.43
CA PHE A 87 3.60 -4.66 -3.24
C PHE A 87 3.18 -3.92 -1.96
N GLY A 88 3.13 -2.60 -1.99
CA GLY A 88 2.66 -1.78 -0.86
C GLY A 88 1.21 -2.10 -0.48
N VAL A 89 0.33 -2.29 -1.47
CA VAL A 89 -1.06 -2.71 -1.23
C VAL A 89 -1.12 -4.09 -0.59
N LEU A 90 -0.37 -5.07 -1.12
CA LEU A 90 -0.29 -6.41 -0.52
C LEU A 90 0.18 -6.35 0.94
N LEU A 91 1.22 -5.57 1.22
CA LEU A 91 1.74 -5.42 2.57
C LEU A 91 0.71 -4.76 3.51
N ALA A 92 0.01 -3.72 3.04
CA ALA A 92 -1.06 -3.08 3.80
C ALA A 92 -2.20 -4.05 4.14
N LEU A 93 -2.60 -4.91 3.18
CA LEU A 93 -3.59 -5.96 3.40
C LEU A 93 -3.13 -6.99 4.43
N LEU A 94 -1.87 -7.43 4.38
CA LEU A 94 -1.30 -8.36 5.37
C LEU A 94 -1.22 -7.72 6.77
N CYS A 95 -0.83 -6.45 6.87
CA CYS A 95 -0.82 -5.68 8.11
C CYS A 95 -2.22 -5.59 8.70
N TYR A 96 -3.21 -5.25 7.87
CA TYR A 96 -4.60 -5.15 8.28
C TYR A 96 -5.17 -6.51 8.70
N ALA A 97 -4.88 -7.59 7.97
CA ALA A 97 -5.27 -8.95 8.34
C ALA A 97 -4.65 -9.38 9.68
N GLU A 98 -3.37 -9.09 9.91
CA GLU A 98 -2.71 -9.35 11.20
C GLU A 98 -3.36 -8.55 12.34
N LEU A 99 -3.69 -7.28 12.10
CA LEU A 99 -4.41 -6.43 13.05
C LEU A 99 -5.79 -7.01 13.36
N TRP A 100 -6.55 -7.38 12.33
CA TRP A 100 -7.87 -7.97 12.46
C TRP A 100 -7.84 -9.30 13.23
N LEU A 101 -6.90 -10.19 12.92
CA LEU A 101 -6.70 -11.45 13.64
C LEU A 101 -6.35 -11.23 15.12
N ARG A 102 -5.53 -10.22 15.42
CA ARG A 102 -5.26 -9.79 16.82
C ARG A 102 -6.52 -9.24 17.49
N PHE A 103 -7.42 -8.57 16.76
CA PHE A 103 -8.73 -8.14 17.27
C PHE A 103 -9.71 -9.28 17.47
N CYS A 104 -9.70 -10.31 16.63
CA CYS A 104 -10.53 -11.50 16.79
C CYS A 104 -9.98 -12.51 17.83
N GLY A 105 -8.93 -12.14 18.58
CA GLY A 105 -8.35 -13.00 19.61
C GLY A 105 -7.51 -14.17 19.10
N LYS A 106 -7.21 -14.22 17.79
CA LYS A 106 -6.35 -15.23 17.15
C LYS A 106 -5.06 -14.58 16.66
N PRO A 107 -4.12 -14.16 17.54
CA PRO A 107 -2.92 -13.45 17.11
C PRO A 107 -2.05 -14.37 16.24
N ARG A 108 -2.10 -14.15 14.92
CA ARG A 108 -1.21 -14.76 13.93
C ARG A 108 -0.28 -13.68 13.40
N ARG A 109 0.95 -14.07 13.11
CA ARG A 109 1.94 -13.20 12.48
C ARG A 109 1.95 -13.54 11.00
N LEU A 110 1.57 -12.59 10.16
CA LEU A 110 1.60 -12.75 8.70
C LEU A 110 2.87 -12.11 8.13
N ILE A 111 3.41 -11.10 8.81
CA ILE A 111 4.54 -10.33 8.31
C ILE A 111 5.84 -10.73 9.02
N PRO A 112 6.92 -11.04 8.26
CA PRO A 112 8.24 -11.28 8.82
C PRO A 112 8.77 -10.03 9.54
N ARG A 113 9.25 -10.19 10.77
CA ARG A 113 9.85 -9.10 11.58
C ARG A 113 11.37 -9.13 11.63
N GLN A 114 11.96 -10.05 10.88
CA GLN A 114 13.40 -10.19 10.77
C GLN A 114 13.96 -9.03 9.96
N LYS A 115 14.97 -8.34 10.49
CA LYS A 115 15.59 -7.18 9.81
C LYS A 115 16.21 -7.57 8.47
N SER A 116 16.78 -8.78 8.38
CA SER A 116 17.36 -9.34 7.14
C SER A 116 16.36 -9.41 6.00
N PHE A 117 15.12 -9.83 6.27
CA PHE A 117 14.06 -9.87 5.27
C PHE A 117 13.78 -8.47 4.68
N TRP A 118 13.65 -7.46 5.55
CA TRP A 118 13.38 -6.09 5.12
C TRP A 118 14.56 -5.43 4.40
N ILE A 119 15.79 -5.76 4.80
CA ILE A 119 16.99 -5.36 4.07
C ILE A 119 16.98 -5.97 2.66
N GLY A 120 16.64 -7.26 2.52
CA GLY A 120 16.51 -7.91 1.23
C GLY A 120 15.45 -7.27 0.34
N VAL A 121 14.27 -6.97 0.90
CA VAL A 121 13.19 -6.26 0.18
C VAL A 121 13.64 -4.86 -0.26
N LEU A 122 14.33 -4.11 0.60
CA LEU A 122 14.86 -2.79 0.28
C LEU A 122 15.89 -2.87 -0.86
N LEU A 123 16.84 -3.80 -0.78
CA LEU A 123 17.85 -4.00 -1.81
C LEU A 123 17.21 -4.40 -3.15
N PHE A 124 16.20 -5.28 -3.12
CA PHE A 124 15.45 -5.67 -4.31
C PHE A 124 14.78 -4.47 -4.97
N PHE A 125 14.07 -3.63 -4.21
CA PHE A 125 13.41 -2.45 -4.77
C PHE A 125 14.39 -1.37 -5.22
N LEU A 126 15.54 -1.23 -4.55
CA LEU A 126 16.60 -0.35 -4.99
C LEU A 126 17.18 -0.81 -6.32
N ALA A 127 17.48 -2.10 -6.46
CA ALA A 127 17.94 -2.70 -7.71
C ALA A 127 16.89 -2.53 -8.82
N TYR A 128 15.61 -2.80 -8.54
CA TYR A 128 14.52 -2.56 -9.47
C TYR A 128 14.45 -1.09 -9.93
N ALA A 129 14.57 -0.14 -9.00
CA ALA A 129 14.55 1.28 -9.32
C ALA A 129 15.72 1.69 -10.22
N VAL A 130 16.92 1.16 -9.95
CA VAL A 130 18.12 1.41 -10.77
C VAL A 130 17.97 0.79 -12.16
N ILE A 131 17.65 -0.51 -12.25
CA ILE A 131 17.50 -1.23 -13.52
C ILE A 131 16.46 -0.54 -14.41
N ARG A 132 15.31 -0.17 -13.83
CA ARG A 132 14.23 0.50 -14.55
C ARG A 132 14.61 1.89 -15.04
N ASN A 133 15.48 2.60 -14.33
CA ASN A 133 15.90 3.94 -14.75
C ASN A 133 16.98 3.88 -15.85
N LEU A 134 17.75 2.79 -15.90
CA LEU A 134 18.80 2.57 -16.88
C LEU A 134 18.27 2.01 -18.22
N ILE A 135 17.35 1.05 -18.18
CA ILE A 135 16.66 0.48 -19.36
C ILE A 135 15.61 1.45 -19.86
#